data_AF-A0AAX3UC84-F1
#
_entry.id   AF-A0AAX3UC84-F1
#
_cell.length_a   1.000
_cell.length_b   1.000
_cell.length_c   1.000
_cell.angle_alpha   90.00
_cell.angle_beta   90.00
_cell.angle_gamma   90.00
#
_symmetry.space_group_name_H-M   'P 1'
#
loop_
_entity.id
_entity.type
_entity.pdbx_description
1 polymer ?
#
loop_
_entity_poly.entity_id
_entity_poly.type
_entity_poly.pdbx_seq_one_letter_code
_entity_poly.pdbx_strand_id
1 'polypeptide(L)'
;MKKKLLKIILPLLMLSFLFIFNKNTVSASYLNGNSYTDMCTRYVKVIKPIRVYKVRTGTCEAKNKFHKYGKIKKGAKIWISHYLMSTGGGWVVISAHKYYSTRRTFFFASNGHARANWYKRIA
;
A
#
# COMPACT_ATOMS: atom_id res chain seq x y z
N MET A 1 -49.88 27.85 -14.85
CA MET A 1 -49.13 27.35 -13.67
C MET A 1 -48.60 25.91 -13.79
N LYS A 2 -49.27 24.97 -14.47
CA LYS A 2 -48.88 23.54 -14.52
C LYS A 2 -47.47 23.24 -15.09
N LYS A 3 -47.01 23.97 -16.12
CA LYS A 3 -45.69 23.73 -16.77
C LYS A 3 -44.48 24.20 -15.95
N LYS A 4 -44.62 25.22 -15.10
CA LYS A 4 -43.52 25.71 -14.24
C LYS A 4 -43.27 24.78 -13.05
N LEU A 5 -44.34 24.22 -12.47
CA LEU A 5 -44.25 23.22 -11.40
C LEU A 5 -43.53 21.94 -11.89
N LEU A 6 -43.87 21.47 -13.09
CA LEU A 6 -43.28 20.27 -13.70
C LEU A 6 -41.76 20.42 -13.93
N LYS A 7 -41.29 21.62 -14.28
CA LYS A 7 -39.86 21.93 -14.49
C LYS A 7 -39.04 21.90 -13.20
N ILE A 8 -39.67 22.02 -12.03
CA ILE A 8 -38.99 21.98 -10.71
C ILE A 8 -39.04 20.57 -10.14
N ILE A 9 -40.15 19.86 -10.34
CA ILE A 9 -40.36 18.51 -9.82
C ILE A 9 -39.45 17.49 -10.51
N LEU A 10 -39.25 17.61 -11.82
CA LEU A 10 -38.43 16.68 -12.61
C LEU A 10 -36.94 16.62 -12.17
N PRO A 11 -36.22 17.74 -11.99
CA PRO A 11 -34.85 17.71 -11.49
C PRO A 11 -34.77 17.26 -10.03
N LEU A 12 -35.78 17.53 -9.20
CA LEU A 12 -35.83 17.03 -7.82
C LEU A 12 -35.97 15.50 -7.75
N LEU A 13 -36.79 14.92 -8.64
CA LEU A 13 -36.95 13.48 -8.79
C LEU A 13 -35.71 12.80 -9.36
N MET A 14 -35.01 13.44 -10.30
CA MET A 14 -33.72 12.96 -10.80
C MET A 14 -32.65 13.01 -9.70
N LEU A 15 -32.63 14.07 -8.89
CA LEU A 15 -31.69 14.21 -7.77
C LEU A 15 -31.94 13.17 -6.68
N SER A 16 -33.20 12.86 -6.36
CA SER A 16 -33.54 11.79 -5.41
C SER A 16 -33.21 10.39 -5.94
N PHE A 17 -33.34 10.16 -7.25
CA PHE A 17 -32.92 8.90 -7.89
C PHE A 17 -31.41 8.64 -7.73
N LEU A 18 -30.56 9.69 -7.79
CA LEU A 18 -29.10 9.55 -7.61
C LEU A 18 -28.70 9.08 -6.19
N PHE A 19 -29.52 9.36 -5.16
CA PHE A 19 -29.26 8.90 -3.79
C PHE A 19 -29.62 7.42 -3.57
N ILE A 20 -30.44 6.82 -4.43
CA ILE A 20 -30.91 5.43 -4.28
C ILE A 20 -29.87 4.42 -4.83
N PHE A 21 -29.09 4.80 -5.85
CA PHE A 21 -28.13 3.87 -6.51
C PHE A 21 -26.75 3.78 -5.85
N ASN A 22 -26.48 4.52 -4.77
CA ASN A 22 -25.15 4.54 -4.14
C ASN A 22 -25.04 3.61 -2.91
N LYS A 23 -25.70 2.44 -2.97
CA LYS A 23 -25.64 1.43 -1.89
C LYS A 23 -24.85 0.17 -2.24
N ASN A 24 -24.20 0.13 -3.41
CA ASN A 24 -23.26 -0.93 -3.71
C ASN A 24 -21.97 -0.70 -2.93
N THR A 25 -21.96 -1.16 -1.68
CA THR A 25 -20.72 -1.37 -0.93
C THR A 25 -19.95 -2.46 -1.66
N VAL A 26 -19.05 -2.06 -2.55
CA VAL A 26 -18.11 -2.99 -3.20
C VAL A 26 -17.27 -3.60 -2.08
N SER A 27 -17.56 -4.86 -1.74
CA SER A 27 -16.80 -5.63 -0.78
C SER A 27 -15.48 -6.03 -1.43
N ALA A 28 -14.49 -5.15 -1.33
CA ALA A 28 -13.16 -5.41 -1.85
C ALA A 28 -12.46 -6.46 -0.97
N SER A 29 -12.01 -7.55 -1.59
CA SER A 29 -11.18 -8.53 -0.89
C SER A 29 -9.89 -7.88 -0.39
N TYR A 30 -9.40 -8.40 0.71
CA TYR A 30 -8.12 -8.01 1.27
C TYR A 30 -6.95 -8.23 0.32
N LEU A 31 -6.08 -7.22 0.20
CA LEU A 31 -4.83 -7.31 -0.56
C LEU A 31 -3.95 -8.44 -0.01
N ASN A 32 -3.20 -9.08 -0.92
CA ASN A 32 -2.33 -10.21 -0.61
C ASN A 32 -0.89 -9.75 -0.34
N GLY A 33 -0.39 -9.97 0.88
CA GLY A 33 0.99 -9.67 1.27
C GLY A 33 2.04 -10.41 0.45
N ASN A 34 1.74 -11.65 0.03
CA ASN A 34 2.66 -12.46 -0.79
C ASN A 34 2.94 -11.78 -2.13
N SER A 35 1.91 -11.22 -2.78
CA SER A 35 2.05 -10.52 -4.06
C SER A 35 2.99 -9.30 -3.99
N TYR A 36 3.07 -8.63 -2.84
CA TYR A 36 4.06 -7.56 -2.62
C TYR A 36 5.49 -8.11 -2.55
N THR A 37 5.68 -9.25 -1.88
CA THR A 37 6.99 -9.87 -1.68
C THR A 37 7.49 -10.68 -2.88
N ASP A 38 6.60 -11.16 -3.75
CA ASP A 38 7.00 -11.81 -5.03
C ASP A 38 7.82 -10.86 -5.91
N MET A 39 7.61 -9.55 -5.73
CA MET A 39 8.34 -8.51 -6.43
C MET A 39 9.70 -8.18 -5.80
N CYS A 40 10.08 -8.84 -4.69
CA CYS A 40 11.37 -8.66 -4.02
C CYS A 40 12.51 -9.37 -4.74
N THR A 41 12.83 -8.92 -5.94
CA THR A 41 13.83 -9.53 -6.83
C THR A 41 15.20 -8.84 -6.83
N ARG A 42 15.39 -7.80 -6.00
CA ARG A 42 16.67 -7.09 -5.90
C ARG A 42 17.42 -7.45 -4.62
N TYR A 43 18.55 -8.12 -4.75
CA TYR A 43 19.45 -8.39 -3.62
C TYR A 43 20.37 -7.19 -3.36
N VAL A 44 20.37 -6.69 -2.12
CA VAL A 44 21.06 -5.45 -1.76
C VAL A 44 21.78 -5.55 -0.43
N LYS A 45 22.85 -4.75 -0.28
CA LYS A 45 23.54 -4.49 0.98
C LYS A 45 23.08 -3.15 1.54
N VAL A 46 22.66 -3.13 2.79
CA VAL A 46 22.30 -1.90 3.50
C VAL A 46 23.56 -1.10 3.81
N ILE A 47 23.63 0.15 3.32
CA ILE A 47 24.73 1.08 3.57
C ILE A 47 24.40 2.13 4.62
N LYS A 48 23.11 2.43 4.83
CA LYS A 48 22.61 3.28 5.91
C LYS A 48 21.48 2.57 6.65
N PRO A 49 21.50 2.51 7.99
CA PRO A 49 20.44 1.86 8.75
C PRO A 49 19.06 2.48 8.48
N ILE A 50 18.04 1.67 8.19
CA ILE A 50 16.69 2.14 7.79
C ILE A 50 15.60 1.56 8.68
N ARG A 51 14.53 2.35 8.91
CA ARG A 51 13.37 1.90 9.70
C ARG A 51 12.55 0.89 8.91
N VAL A 52 12.10 -0.15 9.58
CA VAL A 52 11.20 -1.16 9.02
C VAL A 52 9.89 -1.18 9.78
N TYR A 53 8.82 -1.30 9.00
CA TYR A 53 7.46 -1.44 9.46
C TYR A 53 6.94 -2.82 9.07
N LYS A 54 6.19 -3.45 9.97
CA LYS A 54 5.35 -4.60 9.67
C LYS A 54 4.02 -4.08 9.17
N VAL A 55 3.64 -4.46 7.96
CA VAL A 55 2.43 -3.98 7.30
C VAL A 55 1.39 -5.07 7.34
N ARG A 56 0.19 -4.77 7.84
CA ARG A 56 -0.99 -5.62 7.70
C ARG A 56 -1.82 -5.10 6.54
N THR A 57 -2.10 -5.95 5.56
CA THR A 57 -2.78 -5.49 4.34
C THR A 57 -4.21 -5.00 4.62
N GLY A 58 -4.67 -3.99 3.90
CA GLY A 58 -6.05 -3.52 3.87
C GLY A 58 -6.82 -4.12 2.70
N THR A 59 -8.03 -3.63 2.45
CA THR A 59 -8.76 -3.91 1.19
C THR A 59 -8.24 -3.08 0.01
N CYS A 60 -7.37 -2.10 0.28
CA CYS A 60 -6.60 -1.30 -0.66
C CYS A 60 -5.35 -0.75 0.06
N GLU A 61 -4.38 -0.20 -0.68
CA GLU A 61 -3.10 0.27 -0.13
C GLU A 61 -3.28 1.33 0.96
N ALA A 62 -4.25 2.23 0.77
CA ALA A 62 -4.56 3.30 1.73
C ALA A 62 -5.08 2.75 3.07
N LYS A 63 -5.62 1.53 3.09
CA LYS A 63 -6.12 0.85 4.30
C LYS A 63 -5.08 -0.09 4.92
N ASN A 64 -3.85 -0.14 4.41
CA ASN A 64 -2.77 -0.88 5.03
C ASN A 64 -2.44 -0.28 6.41
N LYS A 65 -2.20 -1.14 7.40
CA LYS A 65 -1.80 -0.72 8.75
C LYS A 65 -0.31 -0.93 8.93
N PHE A 66 0.42 0.15 9.19
CA PHE A 66 1.86 0.16 9.38
C PHE A 66 2.20 0.18 10.86
N HIS A 67 2.85 -0.87 11.34
CA HIS A 67 3.33 -0.97 12.71
C HIS A 67 4.84 -0.90 12.72
N LYS A 68 5.42 -0.02 13.55
CA LYS A 68 6.87 0.09 13.71
C LYS A 68 7.41 -1.27 14.19
N TYR A 69 8.34 -1.85 13.44
CA TYR A 69 8.91 -3.16 13.75
C TYR A 69 10.36 -3.08 14.21
N GLY A 70 11.16 -2.18 13.63
CA GLY A 70 12.53 -1.97 14.06
C GLY A 70 13.38 -1.26 13.02
N LYS A 71 14.65 -1.65 12.95
CA LYS A 71 15.65 -1.08 12.03
C LYS A 71 16.43 -2.20 11.35
N ILE A 72 16.69 -2.07 10.05
CA ILE A 72 17.71 -2.87 9.37
C ILE A 72 19.06 -2.19 9.61
N LYS A 73 20.03 -2.94 10.12
CA LYS A 73 21.38 -2.42 10.40
C LYS A 73 22.20 -2.30 9.12
N LYS A 74 23.19 -1.41 9.12
CA LYS A 74 24.21 -1.31 8.07
C LYS A 74 24.92 -2.67 7.93
N GLY A 75 25.21 -3.06 6.70
CA GLY A 75 25.86 -4.32 6.36
C GLY A 75 24.91 -5.49 6.10
N ALA A 76 23.65 -5.40 6.55
CA ALA A 76 22.65 -6.45 6.29
C ALA A 76 22.45 -6.65 4.79
N LYS A 77 22.30 -7.91 4.38
CA LYS A 77 21.94 -8.30 3.01
C LYS A 77 20.48 -8.76 2.99
N ILE A 78 19.68 -8.17 2.14
CA ILE A 78 18.23 -8.43 2.07
C ILE A 78 17.74 -8.35 0.62
N TRP A 79 16.58 -8.93 0.36
CA TRP A 79 15.86 -8.77 -0.89
C TRP A 79 14.84 -7.64 -0.74
N ILE A 80 14.75 -6.79 -1.76
CA ILE A 80 13.82 -5.66 -1.79
C ILE A 80 13.01 -5.64 -3.07
N SER A 81 11.83 -5.00 -3.04
CA SER A 81 11.00 -4.79 -4.22
C SER A 81 11.74 -4.05 -5.34
N HIS A 82 11.40 -4.34 -6.59
CA HIS A 82 11.91 -3.57 -7.73
C HIS A 82 11.42 -2.11 -7.69
N TYR A 83 10.17 -1.90 -7.31
CA TYR A 83 9.52 -0.60 -7.30
C TYR A 83 9.58 0.07 -5.92
N LEU A 84 9.47 1.39 -5.95
CA LEU A 84 9.14 2.21 -4.78
C LEU A 84 7.62 2.16 -4.58
N MET A 85 7.16 1.68 -3.43
CA MET A 85 5.74 1.76 -3.11
C MET A 85 5.36 3.21 -2.86
N SER A 86 4.38 3.72 -3.61
CA SER A 86 3.89 5.10 -3.51
C SER A 86 3.43 5.42 -2.08
N THR A 87 2.71 4.49 -1.45
CA THR A 87 2.27 4.58 -0.06
C THR A 87 3.48 4.51 0.88
N GLY A 88 3.91 5.66 1.40
CA GLY A 88 4.96 5.76 2.42
C GLY A 88 6.39 5.82 1.89
N GLY A 89 6.59 5.90 0.57
CA GLY A 89 7.89 6.18 -0.06
C GLY A 89 9.00 5.22 0.37
N GLY A 90 8.84 3.93 0.06
CA GLY A 90 9.77 2.90 0.50
C GLY A 90 9.70 1.60 -0.29
N TRP A 91 10.40 0.58 0.21
CA TRP A 91 10.53 -0.71 -0.45
C TRP A 91 9.96 -1.83 0.40
N VAL A 92 9.32 -2.80 -0.25
CA VAL A 92 8.98 -4.08 0.40
C VAL A 92 10.28 -4.83 0.62
N VAL A 93 10.43 -5.48 1.77
CA VAL A 93 11.65 -6.21 2.14
C VAL A 93 11.34 -7.63 2.58
N ILE A 94 12.20 -8.57 2.20
CA ILE A 94 12.16 -9.96 2.65
C ILE A 94 13.59 -10.44 2.99
N SER A 95 13.70 -11.31 4.00
CA SER A 95 14.95 -11.98 4.38
C SER A 95 14.66 -13.35 4.98
N ALA A 96 15.59 -14.28 4.80
CA ALA A 96 15.41 -15.68 5.20
C ALA A 96 15.01 -15.88 6.68
N HIS A 97 15.41 -14.98 7.58
CA HIS A 97 15.30 -15.21 9.03
C HIS A 97 14.50 -14.15 9.81
N LYS A 98 14.05 -13.05 9.18
CA LYS A 98 13.45 -11.95 9.95
C LYS A 98 12.27 -11.25 9.29
N TYR A 99 12.34 -11.02 7.98
CA TYR A 99 11.31 -10.31 7.26
C TYR A 99 10.59 -11.31 6.37
N TYR A 100 9.49 -11.87 6.87
CA TYR A 100 8.70 -12.91 6.21
C TYR A 100 7.43 -12.34 5.56
N SER A 101 6.76 -13.14 4.75
CA SER A 101 5.47 -12.78 4.14
C SER A 101 4.37 -13.76 4.56
N THR A 102 3.14 -13.27 4.59
CA THR A 102 1.92 -14.08 4.61
C THR A 102 0.88 -13.40 3.74
N ARG A 103 -0.25 -14.07 3.50
CA ARG A 103 -1.39 -13.46 2.78
C ARG A 103 -1.80 -12.09 3.31
N ARG A 104 -1.58 -11.79 4.60
CA ARG A 104 -2.04 -10.55 5.25
C ARG A 104 -0.92 -9.70 5.83
N THR A 105 0.35 -10.03 5.60
CA THR A 105 1.47 -9.34 6.23
C THR A 105 2.71 -9.32 5.34
N PHE A 106 3.37 -8.17 5.27
CA PHE A 106 4.70 -7.99 4.67
C PHE A 106 5.51 -6.96 5.45
N PHE A 107 6.78 -6.75 5.09
CA PHE A 107 7.65 -5.76 5.72
C PHE A 107 8.05 -4.64 4.75
N PHE A 108 8.17 -3.43 5.29
CA PHE A 108 8.37 -2.21 4.51
C PHE A 108 9.50 -1.37 5.10
N ALA A 109 10.52 -1.07 4.29
CA ALA A 109 11.59 -0.16 4.63
C ALA A 109 11.25 1.26 4.13
N SER A 110 10.95 2.17 5.08
CA SER A 110 10.54 3.54 4.76
C SER A 110 11.76 4.44 4.60
N ASN A 111 11.88 5.09 3.44
CA ASN A 111 13.02 5.92 3.09
C ASN A 111 12.72 7.42 3.12
N GLY A 112 11.46 7.84 3.24
CA GLY A 112 11.07 9.27 3.30
C GLY A 112 11.46 10.12 2.08
N HIS A 113 12.14 9.53 1.10
CA HIS A 113 12.67 10.16 -0.09
C HIS A 113 12.38 9.29 -1.32
N ALA A 114 12.11 9.93 -2.46
CA ALA A 114 11.82 9.24 -3.72
C ALA A 114 13.01 8.42 -4.24
N ARG A 115 14.26 8.83 -3.93
CA ARG A 115 15.48 8.12 -4.35
C ARG A 115 16.06 7.30 -3.21
N ALA A 116 16.42 6.06 -3.50
CA ALA A 116 17.11 5.18 -2.56
C ALA A 116 18.51 5.71 -2.23
N ASN A 117 18.79 5.96 -0.94
CA ASN A 117 20.11 6.36 -0.46
C ASN A 117 20.67 5.46 0.66
N TRP A 118 19.98 4.34 0.93
CA TRP A 118 20.23 3.48 2.09
C TRP A 118 20.77 2.09 1.75
N TYR A 119 20.78 1.71 0.46
CA TYR A 119 21.30 0.43 -0.01
C TYR A 119 22.23 0.57 -1.22
N LYS A 120 23.02 -0.47 -1.48
CA LYS A 120 23.72 -0.72 -2.74
C LYS A 120 23.34 -2.11 -3.25
N ARG A 121 23.18 -2.26 -4.57
CA ARG A 121 22.93 -3.59 -5.17
C ARG A 121 24.16 -4.46 -4.97
N ILE A 122 23.93 -5.73 -4.64
CA ILE A 122 24.94 -6.78 -4.70
C ILE A 122 24.68 -7.45 -6.05
N ALA A 123 25.60 -7.25 -6.99
CA ALA A 123 25.49 -7.84 -8.33
C ALA A 123 25.43 -9.36 -8.24
#